data_AF-A0A562GGT5-F1
#
_entry.id   AF-A0A562GGT5-F1
#
_cell.length_a   1.000
_cell.length_b   1.000
_cell.length_c   1.000
_cell.angle_alpha   90.00
_cell.angle_beta   90.00
_cell.angle_gamma   90.00
#
_symmetry.space_group_name_H-M   'P 1'
#
loop_
_entity.id
_entity.type
_entity.pdbx_description
1 polymer ?
#
loop_
_entity_poly.entity_id
_entity_poly.type
_entity_poly.pdbx_seq_one_letter_code
_entity_poly.pdbx_strand_id
1 'polypeptide(L)'
;MRINSSNLIQPSTISAGNGGMTTSDQEADFANRLGKAVQASEQAKTTATATATTGEDAKLKAACRDMEAVFLNMMMTRMRATVPKDGLFGNSQEEQMLTSMLDTELTKNMAQAGGMGLADMLYRQLSKTTVKSQATR
;
A
#
# COMPACT_ATOMS: atom_id res chain seq x y z
N MET A 1 -46.98 47.35 -18.30
CA MET A 1 -48.06 47.82 -17.41
C MET A 1 -48.26 46.73 -16.36
N ARG A 2 -47.75 46.80 -15.13
CA ARG A 2 -47.92 47.82 -14.07
C ARG A 2 -46.59 47.93 -13.25
N ILE A 3 -45.94 49.09 -13.16
CA ILE A 3 -45.86 49.97 -11.97
C ILE A 3 -46.29 49.35 -10.64
N ASN A 4 -45.40 49.37 -9.63
CA ASN A 4 -45.52 50.17 -8.39
C ASN A 4 -44.52 49.64 -7.33
N SER A 5 -43.32 50.21 -7.18
CA SER A 5 -42.96 51.20 -6.15
C SER A 5 -43.56 50.96 -4.76
N SER A 6 -42.75 50.42 -3.84
CA SER A 6 -42.80 50.75 -2.41
C SER A 6 -41.51 50.27 -1.75
N ASN A 7 -40.39 50.81 -2.24
CA ASN A 7 -39.30 51.15 -1.34
C ASN A 7 -39.75 52.44 -0.65
N LEU A 8 -40.28 52.34 0.58
CA LEU A 8 -40.11 53.33 1.65
C LEU A 8 -40.81 52.88 2.94
N ILE A 9 -39.99 52.84 4.00
CA ILE A 9 -40.31 53.02 5.43
C ILE A 9 -40.94 51.80 6.12
N GLN A 10 -40.17 51.17 7.01
CA GLN A 10 -40.43 51.18 8.46
C GLN A 10 -39.15 50.85 9.28
N PRO A 11 -39.06 51.34 10.53
CA PRO A 11 -37.82 51.60 11.25
C PRO A 11 -37.32 50.45 12.13
N SER A 12 -36.11 50.68 12.62
CA SER A 12 -35.30 49.95 13.59
C SER A 12 -36.04 49.33 14.79
N THR A 13 -35.43 48.27 15.31
CA THR A 13 -35.52 47.73 16.69
C THR A 13 -36.73 46.85 17.05
N ILE A 14 -36.46 45.55 17.25
CA ILE A 14 -36.46 44.86 18.56
C ILE A 14 -36.27 43.36 18.28
N SER A 15 -35.05 42.86 18.49
CA SER A 15 -34.85 41.52 19.01
C SER A 15 -34.01 41.67 20.26
N ALA A 16 -34.72 41.88 21.37
CA ALA A 16 -34.16 41.82 22.70
C ALA A 16 -33.80 40.35 22.96
N GLY A 17 -32.50 40.07 22.90
CA GLY A 17 -31.94 38.76 23.21
C GLY A 17 -30.44 38.83 23.44
N ASN A 18 -29.91 39.95 23.94
CA ASN A 18 -28.53 40.02 24.43
C ASN A 18 -28.50 39.59 25.90
N GLY A 19 -28.69 38.30 26.14
CA GLY A 19 -28.19 37.62 27.33
C GLY A 19 -26.73 37.28 27.08
N GLY A 20 -25.85 37.71 27.98
CA GLY A 20 -24.40 37.77 27.76
C GLY A 20 -23.76 36.47 27.28
N MET A 21 -23.01 36.57 26.18
CA MET A 21 -21.98 35.61 25.82
C MET A 21 -20.82 35.80 26.80
N THR A 22 -20.77 34.97 27.84
CA THR A 22 -19.73 35.04 28.87
C THR A 22 -18.43 34.42 28.38
N THR A 23 -17.31 35.04 28.71
CA THR A 23 -15.93 34.56 28.44
C THR A 23 -15.66 33.14 28.94
N SER A 24 -16.49 32.62 29.85
CA SER A 24 -16.46 31.24 30.36
C SER A 24 -16.90 30.18 29.35
N ASP A 25 -17.77 30.53 28.39
CA ASP A 25 -18.22 29.58 27.36
C ASP A 25 -17.15 29.37 26.27
N GLN A 26 -16.27 30.35 26.10
CA GLN A 26 -15.17 30.31 25.13
C GLN A 26 -14.01 29.40 25.59
N GLU A 27 -13.81 29.25 26.90
CA GLU A 27 -12.79 28.36 27.48
C GLU A 27 -13.16 26.87 27.35
N ALA A 28 -14.44 26.52 27.51
CA ALA A 28 -14.91 25.15 27.40
C ALA A 28 -14.84 24.60 25.96
N ASP A 29 -15.18 25.44 24.97
CA ASP A 29 -15.12 25.09 23.55
C ASP A 29 -13.68 24.92 23.06
N PHE A 30 -12.76 25.75 23.56
CA PHE A 30 -11.33 25.63 23.25
C PHE A 30 -10.74 24.33 23.80
N ALA A 31 -11.03 23.99 25.06
CA ALA A 31 -10.56 22.75 25.68
C ALA A 31 -11.04 21.50 24.91
N ASN A 32 -12.29 21.51 24.46
CA ASN A 32 -12.85 20.42 23.66
C ASN A 32 -12.17 20.29 22.28
N ARG A 33 -11.95 21.42 21.59
CA ARG A 33 -11.27 21.44 20.30
C ARG A 33 -9.79 21.07 20.40
N LEU A 34 -9.11 21.44 21.49
CA LEU A 34 -7.74 21.05 21.77
C LEU A 34 -7.65 19.55 22.04
N GLY A 35 -8.54 19.00 22.87
CA GLY A 35 -8.63 17.56 23.12
C GLY A 35 -8.89 16.76 21.85
N LYS A 36 -9.76 17.26 20.97
CA LYS A 36 -10.06 16.64 19.66
C LYS A 36 -8.88 16.73 18.67
N ALA A 37 -8.14 17.84 18.68
CA ALA A 37 -6.95 18.02 17.85
C ALA A 37 -5.77 17.14 18.31
N VAL A 38 -5.61 16.95 19.62
CA VAL A 38 -4.61 16.05 20.20
C VAL A 38 -4.95 14.58 19.91
N GLN A 39 -6.22 14.19 19.98
CA GLN A 39 -6.64 12.83 19.57
C GLN A 39 -6.48 12.61 18.05
N ALA A 40 -6.75 13.62 17.22
CA ALA A 40 -6.54 13.53 15.79
C ALA A 40 -5.06 13.38 15.40
N SER A 41 -4.14 13.99 16.15
CA SER A 41 -2.69 13.87 15.89
C SER A 41 -2.12 12.51 16.32
N GLU A 42 -2.65 11.88 17.38
CA GLU A 42 -2.28 10.49 17.75
C GLU A 42 -2.78 9.45 16.74
N GLN A 43 -4.00 9.64 16.23
CA GLN A 43 -4.54 8.78 15.16
C GLN A 43 -3.76 8.93 13.85
N ALA A 44 -3.34 10.15 13.49
CA ALA A 44 -2.49 10.39 12.33
C ALA A 44 -1.11 9.73 12.47
N LYS A 45 -0.50 9.77 13.65
CA LYS A 45 0.81 9.16 13.91
C LYS A 45 0.77 7.63 13.86
N THR A 46 -0.27 7.01 14.41
CA THR A 46 -0.45 5.55 14.41
C THR A 46 -0.78 5.01 13.01
N THR A 47 -1.54 5.78 12.23
CA THR A 47 -1.89 5.40 10.85
C THR A 47 -0.68 5.50 9.92
N ALA A 48 0.19 6.50 10.10
CA ALA A 48 1.40 6.69 9.29
C ALA A 48 2.47 5.61 9.52
N THR A 49 2.68 5.16 10.76
CA THR A 49 3.60 4.04 11.05
C THR A 49 3.07 2.70 10.57
N ALA A 50 1.75 2.47 10.62
CA ALA A 50 1.13 1.26 10.06
C ALA A 50 1.19 1.20 8.52
N THR A 51 1.10 2.34 7.82
CA THR A 51 1.25 2.37 6.35
C THR A 51 2.69 2.18 5.89
N ALA A 52 3.66 2.67 6.66
CA ALA A 52 5.08 2.46 6.35
C ALA A 52 5.48 0.97 6.45
N THR A 53 5.05 0.27 7.50
CA THR A 53 5.36 -1.15 7.70
C THR A 53 4.70 -2.05 6.67
N THR A 54 3.44 -1.78 6.29
CA THR A 54 2.73 -2.55 5.25
C THR A 54 3.36 -2.42 3.86
N GLY A 55 3.89 -1.24 3.52
CA GLY A 55 4.57 -1.01 2.24
C GLY A 55 5.91 -1.75 2.12
N GLU A 56 6.69 -1.80 3.21
CA GLU A 56 7.94 -2.56 3.27
C GLU A 56 7.69 -4.07 3.21
N ASP A 57 6.65 -4.55 3.89
CA ASP A 57 6.28 -5.96 3.91
C ASP A 57 5.82 -6.47 2.53
N ALA A 58 5.03 -5.66 1.81
CA ALA A 58 4.61 -5.97 0.45
C ALA A 58 5.80 -6.07 -0.52
N LYS A 59 6.78 -5.16 -0.40
CA LYS A 59 8.02 -5.20 -1.18
C LYS A 59 8.87 -6.42 -0.86
N LEU A 60 8.99 -6.76 0.42
CA LEU A 60 9.71 -7.95 0.86
C LEU A 60 9.08 -9.22 0.28
N LYS A 61 7.75 -9.33 0.33
CA LYS A 61 7.02 -10.46 -0.25
C LYS A 61 7.18 -10.53 -1.77
N ALA A 62 7.17 -9.40 -2.47
CA ALA A 62 7.42 -9.34 -3.91
C ALA A 62 8.84 -9.84 -4.25
N ALA A 63 9.86 -9.35 -3.54
CA ALA A 63 11.24 -9.79 -3.75
C ALA A 63 11.42 -11.30 -3.48
N CYS A 64 10.75 -11.85 -2.47
CA CYS A 64 10.78 -13.29 -2.21
C CYS A 64 10.15 -14.11 -3.37
N ARG A 65 9.07 -13.60 -3.99
CA ARG A 65 8.45 -14.23 -5.17
C ARG A 65 9.36 -14.17 -6.39
N ASP A 66 10.04 -13.05 -6.62
CA ASP A 66 11.01 -12.93 -7.71
C ASP A 66 12.18 -13.92 -7.52
N MET A 67 12.59 -14.15 -6.27
CA MET A 67 13.62 -15.16 -5.97
C MET A 67 13.16 -16.59 -6.29
N GLU A 68 11.89 -16.91 -5.99
CA GLU A 68 11.29 -18.20 -6.36
C GLU A 68 11.20 -18.35 -7.89
N ALA A 69 10.89 -17.29 -8.63
CA ALA A 69 10.86 -17.31 -10.09
C ALA A 69 12.22 -17.67 -10.72
N VAL A 70 13.31 -17.11 -10.17
CA VAL A 70 14.69 -17.44 -10.61
C VAL A 70 15.03 -18.89 -10.31
N PHE A 71 14.67 -19.37 -9.12
CA PHE A 71 14.92 -20.76 -8.74
C PHE A 71 14.14 -21.74 -9.64
N LEU A 72 12.86 -21.45 -9.92
CA LEU A 72 12.05 -22.21 -10.87
C LEU A 72 12.67 -22.23 -12.28
N ASN A 73 13.17 -21.08 -12.75
CA ASN A 73 13.83 -20.98 -14.05
C ASN A 73 15.09 -21.86 -14.12
N MET A 74 15.90 -21.82 -13.06
CA MET A 74 17.06 -22.69 -12.96
C MET A 74 16.67 -24.17 -12.92
N MET A 75 15.64 -24.54 -12.16
CA MET A 75 15.13 -25.90 -12.12
C MET A 75 14.67 -26.39 -13.51
N MET A 76 13.85 -25.60 -14.21
CA MET A 76 13.39 -25.91 -15.58
C MET A 76 14.56 -26.05 -16.54
N THR A 77 15.54 -25.14 -16.46
CA THR A 77 16.76 -25.20 -17.27
C THR A 77 17.54 -26.49 -17.01
N ARG A 78 17.72 -26.88 -15.74
CA ARG A 78 18.40 -28.14 -15.40
C ARG A 78 17.61 -29.36 -15.86
N MET A 79 16.28 -29.37 -15.71
CA MET A 79 15.43 -30.45 -16.20
C MET A 79 15.55 -30.63 -17.72
N ARG A 80 15.49 -29.53 -18.50
CA ARG A 80 15.70 -29.57 -19.96
C ARG A 80 17.11 -30.03 -20.34
N ALA A 81 18.13 -29.64 -19.57
CA ALA A 81 19.50 -30.08 -19.81
C ALA A 81 19.71 -31.59 -19.62
N THR A 82 18.79 -32.29 -18.91
CA THR A 82 18.83 -33.76 -18.77
C THR A 82 18.19 -34.50 -19.94
N VAL A 83 17.41 -33.82 -20.78
CA VAL A 83 16.80 -34.44 -21.96
C VAL A 83 17.88 -34.57 -23.05
N PRO A 84 18.19 -35.79 -23.53
CA PRO A 84 19.15 -35.99 -24.61
C PRO A 84 18.74 -35.18 -25.84
N LYS A 85 19.69 -34.43 -26.38
CA LYS A 85 19.48 -33.52 -27.51
C LYS A 85 19.55 -34.24 -28.86
N ASP A 86 19.44 -35.58 -28.86
CA ASP A 86 19.71 -36.48 -29.98
C ASP A 86 18.56 -36.57 -30.99
N GLY A 87 17.88 -35.46 -31.24
CA GLY A 87 16.75 -35.37 -32.17
C GLY A 87 17.15 -34.77 -33.52
N LEU A 88 16.49 -35.23 -34.58
CA LEU A 88 16.48 -34.65 -35.93
C LEU A 88 16.04 -33.16 -35.96
N PHE A 89 15.53 -32.65 -34.84
CA PHE A 89 14.98 -31.31 -34.69
C PHE A 89 15.92 -30.44 -33.85
N GLY A 90 16.48 -29.43 -34.52
CA GLY A 90 16.91 -28.13 -34.01
C GLY A 90 17.39 -28.03 -32.56
N ASN A 91 18.70 -27.92 -32.37
CA ASN A 91 19.29 -27.24 -31.22
C ASN A 91 19.81 -25.86 -31.65
N SER A 92 19.01 -25.11 -32.42
CA SER A 92 19.47 -23.79 -32.87
C SER A 92 19.65 -22.87 -31.67
N GLN A 93 20.66 -22.01 -31.72
CA GLN A 93 20.92 -21.05 -30.65
C GLN A 93 19.77 -20.04 -30.53
N GLU A 94 19.06 -19.73 -31.62
CA GLU A 94 17.89 -18.85 -31.58
C GLU A 94 16.73 -19.49 -30.82
N GLU A 95 16.49 -20.78 -31.03
CA GLU A 95 15.42 -21.52 -30.33
C GLU A 95 15.68 -21.60 -28.83
N GLN A 96 16.93 -21.84 -28.42
CA GLN A 96 17.32 -21.83 -27.02
C GLN A 96 17.09 -20.46 -26.37
N MET A 97 17.42 -19.38 -27.10
CA MET A 97 17.19 -18.02 -26.62
C MET A 97 15.69 -17.73 -26.45
N LEU A 98 14.86 -18.02 -27.46
CA LEU A 98 13.40 -17.87 -27.35
C LEU A 98 12.82 -18.70 -26.20
N THR A 99 13.26 -19.95 -26.07
CA THR A 99 12.81 -20.84 -25.00
C THR A 99 13.20 -20.30 -23.64
N SER A 100 14.41 -19.74 -23.48
CA SER A 100 14.84 -19.16 -22.21
C SER A 100 14.02 -17.92 -21.80
N MET A 101 13.63 -17.09 -22.77
CA MET A 101 12.77 -15.92 -22.52
C MET A 101 11.35 -16.37 -22.16
N LEU A 102 10.82 -17.38 -22.87
CA LEU A 102 9.53 -17.99 -22.56
C LEU A 102 9.53 -18.59 -21.15
N ASP A 103 10.56 -19.38 -20.82
CA ASP A 103 10.70 -20.01 -19.52
C ASP A 103 10.81 -18.95 -18.41
N THR A 104 11.44 -17.81 -18.67
CA THR A 104 11.53 -16.70 -17.69
C THR A 104 10.16 -16.12 -17.36
N GLU A 105 9.35 -15.80 -18.36
CA GLU A 105 8.00 -15.27 -18.13
C GLU A 105 7.07 -16.33 -17.53
N LEU A 106 7.20 -17.58 -17.97
CA LEU A 106 6.44 -18.70 -17.41
C LEU A 106 6.73 -18.85 -15.91
N THR A 107 8.00 -18.92 -15.51
CA THR A 107 8.34 -19.14 -14.10
C THR A 107 8.02 -17.94 -13.23
N LYS A 108 8.08 -16.72 -13.76
CA LYS A 108 7.58 -15.51 -13.10
C LYS A 108 6.09 -15.58 -12.82
N ASN A 109 5.28 -15.96 -13.82
CA ASN A 109 3.84 -16.16 -13.64
C ASN A 109 3.54 -17.28 -12.64
N MET A 110 4.28 -18.39 -12.70
CA MET A 110 4.13 -19.50 -11.76
C MET A 110 4.43 -19.08 -10.31
N ALA A 111 5.52 -18.34 -10.08
CA ALA A 111 5.87 -17.82 -8.76
C ALA A 111 4.82 -16.82 -8.23
N GLN A 112 4.23 -16.00 -9.11
CA GLN A 112 3.15 -15.10 -8.74
C GLN A 112 1.85 -15.83 -8.38
N ALA A 113 1.54 -16.92 -9.10
CA ALA A 113 0.35 -17.74 -8.89
C ALA A 113 0.41 -18.63 -7.62
N GLY A 114 1.56 -18.70 -6.93
CA GLY A 114 1.72 -19.46 -5.69
C GLY A 114 2.84 -20.51 -5.73
N GLY A 115 3.44 -20.75 -6.91
CA GLY A 115 4.70 -21.47 -7.06
C GLY A 115 4.79 -22.77 -6.26
N MET A 116 5.91 -22.92 -5.55
CA MET A 116 6.24 -24.07 -4.71
C MET A 116 6.15 -23.74 -3.21
N GLY A 117 5.83 -22.49 -2.87
CA GLY A 117 5.84 -21.98 -1.50
C GLY A 117 7.21 -21.60 -0.95
N LEU A 118 8.26 -21.57 -1.80
CA LEU A 118 9.60 -21.16 -1.39
C LEU A 118 9.63 -19.67 -1.00
N ALA A 119 8.90 -18.83 -1.75
CA ALA A 119 8.78 -17.40 -1.45
C ALA A 119 8.20 -17.15 -0.05
N ASP A 120 7.19 -17.94 0.36
CA ASP A 120 6.57 -17.79 1.67
C ASP A 120 7.51 -18.25 2.80
N MET A 121 8.30 -19.30 2.57
CA MET A 121 9.32 -19.73 3.53
C MET A 121 10.41 -18.66 3.70
N LEU A 122 10.91 -18.10 2.60
CA LEU A 122 11.88 -16.99 2.60
C LEU A 122 11.31 -15.77 3.34
N TYR A 123 10.08 -15.38 3.02
CA TYR A 123 9.42 -14.26 3.66
C TYR A 123 9.27 -14.48 5.17
N ARG A 124 8.91 -15.68 5.63
CA ARG A 124 8.82 -16.00 7.06
C ARG A 124 10.17 -15.90 7.79
N GLN A 125 11.28 -16.16 7.12
CA GLN A 125 12.62 -16.05 7.73
C GLN A 125 13.12 -14.59 7.72
N LEU A 126 12.92 -13.88 6.61
CA LEU A 126 13.35 -12.49 6.51
C LEU A 126 12.50 -11.56 7.38
N SER A 127 11.17 -11.71 7.40
CA SER A 127 10.29 -10.87 8.23
C SER A 127 10.63 -10.96 9.72
N LYS A 128 10.94 -12.16 10.24
CA LYS A 128 11.41 -12.35 11.62
C LYS A 128 12.71 -11.59 11.91
N THR A 129 13.61 -11.52 10.93
CA THR A 129 14.91 -10.83 11.06
C THR A 129 14.72 -9.31 11.00
N THR A 130 13.90 -8.82 10.06
CA THR A 130 13.62 -7.39 9.89
C THR A 130 12.89 -6.80 11.09
N VAL A 131 11.89 -7.50 11.63
CA VAL A 131 11.18 -7.08 12.86
C VAL A 131 12.14 -6.99 14.06
N LYS A 132 13.07 -7.95 14.19
CA LYS A 132 14.07 -7.93 15.27
C LYS A 132 15.07 -6.77 15.13
N SER A 133 15.43 -6.39 13.90
CA SER A 133 16.36 -5.28 13.62
C SER A 133 15.75 -3.90 13.88
N GLN A 134 14.44 -3.72 13.70
CA GLN A 134 13.76 -2.45 13.98
C GLN A 134 13.44 -2.25 15.47
N ALA A 135 13.34 -3.32 16.26
CA ALA A 135 13.13 -3.22 17.71
C ALA A 135 14.39 -2.79 18.49
N THR A 136 15.57 -2.85 17.88
CA THR A 136 16.86 -2.48 18.49
C THR A 136 17.39 -1.12 18.06
N ARG A 137 16.56 -0.27 17.45
CA ARG A 137 16.90 1.12 17.07
C ARG A 137 15.86 2.07 17.62
#